data_AF-A0A4C1TFE9-F1
#
_entry.id   AF-A0A4C1TFE9-F1
#
_cell.length_a   1.000
_cell.length_b   1.000
_cell.length_c   1.000
_cell.angle_alpha   90.00
_cell.angle_beta   90.00
_cell.angle_gamma   90.00
#
_symmetry.space_group_name_H-M   'P 1'
#
loop_
_entity.id
_entity.type
_entity.pdbx_description
1 polymer ?
#
loop_
_entity_poly.entity_id
_entity_poly.type
_entity_poly.pdbx_seq_one_letter_code
_entity_poly.pdbx_strand_id
1 'polypeptide(L)'
;MVGEWSGNGPPNLWMKCISSRTFISVSCSGVDYDALRVRFGMSQELADVEHFFSVPRYQSDARAQGWRRTQRPEGPLPELVMFCPSDRAVCALYDSEGFVAGLQFAFLANDLEMDAISPEQHLVRWRPWTWWWQRTLEYWTVTQYFVNEDTLRSDTRRTTGQTVGPEGVWVAGPDRQLINIPAAEEDIASTAFTLQNCVHFMGTHYFYNMTATLDCSTFVPWFALTRNDAIIGSGFITFAKFPEPPAGERDWFERPTVDVARVILLFMLQIAQNFKSALKTKRFVLQPCCAIATRIALPHTSLAPRQILREFGWDVSMHPPHKPDLAPSDFHLFRFLQDSVDSVRWNRYRDRERGRHRALGGDETEIGSSSTAIIPGGPQCLYDWVETYGLLSIHIYYIDEPWTIICS
;
A
#
# COMPACT_ATOMS: atom_id res chain seq x y z
N MET A 1 51.51 52.54 -47.53
CA MET A 1 51.83 53.96 -47.31
C MET A 1 50.52 54.74 -47.22
N VAL A 2 50.28 55.34 -46.05
CA VAL A 2 49.52 56.58 -45.74
C VAL A 2 48.06 56.68 -46.23
N GLY A 3 47.04 57.03 -45.44
CA GLY A 3 46.94 57.60 -44.07
C GLY A 3 45.47 57.48 -43.57
N GLU A 4 45.25 57.32 -42.25
CA GLU A 4 44.79 58.35 -41.27
C GLU A 4 43.26 58.34 -41.07
N TRP A 5 42.72 57.80 -39.95
CA TRP A 5 42.55 58.35 -38.57
C TRP A 5 41.72 59.66 -38.59
N SER A 6 40.63 59.88 -37.84
CA SER A 6 40.27 59.66 -36.41
C SER A 6 38.75 59.90 -36.28
N GLY A 7 37.92 59.28 -35.43
CA GLY A 7 38.02 59.06 -33.99
C GLY A 7 36.74 59.64 -33.35
N ASN A 8 36.02 58.86 -32.51
CA ASN A 8 35.15 59.34 -31.42
C ASN A 8 34.58 58.17 -30.59
N GLY A 9 34.96 58.09 -29.30
CA GLY A 9 34.15 57.47 -28.21
C GLY A 9 34.67 56.15 -27.60
N PRO A 10 34.92 56.06 -26.26
CA PRO A 10 35.41 54.86 -25.56
C PRO A 10 34.27 54.13 -24.77
N PRO A 11 34.52 53.11 -23.93
CA PRO A 11 34.61 51.69 -24.31
C PRO A 11 33.53 50.83 -23.61
N ASN A 12 32.83 49.96 -24.36
CA ASN A 12 31.92 48.98 -23.76
C ASN A 12 32.60 47.62 -23.58
N LEU A 13 32.75 47.30 -22.30
CA LEU A 13 32.93 46.02 -21.64
C LEU A 13 32.78 44.76 -22.51
N TRP A 14 33.86 43.98 -22.56
CA TRP A 14 33.87 42.61 -23.03
C TRP A 14 32.95 41.74 -22.15
N MET A 15 31.91 41.16 -22.74
CA MET A 15 31.26 39.95 -22.22
C MET A 15 31.17 38.91 -23.34
N LYS A 16 32.09 37.94 -23.27
CA LYS A 16 31.97 36.67 -23.98
C LYS A 16 30.83 35.88 -23.35
N CYS A 17 29.70 35.77 -24.03
CA CYS A 17 28.70 34.76 -23.69
C CYS A 17 29.19 33.39 -24.18
N ILE A 18 29.76 32.61 -23.26
CA ILE A 18 29.88 31.16 -23.42
C ILE A 18 28.50 30.58 -23.13
N SER A 19 27.88 29.98 -24.14
CA SER A 19 26.64 29.23 -24.04
C SER A 19 26.84 28.00 -23.15
N SER A 20 26.66 28.14 -21.84
CA SER A 20 26.38 27.00 -20.97
C SER A 20 24.91 26.65 -21.14
N ARG A 21 24.62 25.65 -21.99
CA ARG A 21 23.32 24.97 -21.96
C ARG A 21 23.29 24.13 -20.69
N THR A 22 22.93 24.76 -19.58
CA THR A 22 22.43 24.05 -18.42
C THR A 22 21.13 23.40 -18.86
N PHE A 23 21.16 22.09 -19.09
CA PHE A 23 19.93 21.30 -19.12
C PHE A 23 19.34 21.42 -17.71
N ILE A 24 18.36 22.31 -17.56
CA ILE A 24 17.38 22.18 -16.49
C ILE A 24 16.61 20.93 -16.88
N SER A 25 16.96 19.79 -16.29
CA SER A 25 16.03 18.68 -16.22
C SER A 25 14.86 19.19 -15.39
N VAL A 26 13.80 19.61 -16.08
CA VAL A 26 12.48 19.56 -15.48
C VAL A 26 12.30 18.09 -15.14
N SER A 27 12.49 17.71 -13.86
CA SER A 27 11.96 16.42 -13.43
C SER A 27 10.47 16.58 -13.60
N CYS A 28 9.91 15.94 -14.63
CA CYS A 28 8.49 15.72 -14.65
C CYS A 28 8.19 15.03 -13.32
N SER A 29 7.35 15.65 -12.50
CA SER A 29 6.90 15.16 -11.20
C SER A 29 5.98 13.94 -11.42
N GLY A 30 6.51 12.93 -12.10
CA GLY A 30 5.85 11.66 -12.37
C GLY A 30 6.30 10.65 -11.31
N VAL A 31 5.35 9.81 -10.89
CA VAL A 31 5.67 8.64 -10.07
C VAL A 31 6.49 7.67 -10.90
N ASP A 32 7.55 7.11 -10.29
CA ASP A 32 8.31 6.03 -10.90
C ASP A 32 7.62 4.70 -10.59
N TYR A 33 7.10 4.03 -11.62
CA TYR A 33 6.46 2.72 -11.50
C TYR A 33 7.47 1.59 -11.66
N ASP A 34 8.59 1.65 -10.95
CA ASP A 34 9.71 0.73 -11.07
C ASP A 34 9.58 -0.54 -10.22
N ALA A 35 8.44 -0.74 -9.56
CA ALA A 35 8.19 -1.91 -8.74
C ALA A 35 6.81 -2.52 -9.01
N LEU A 36 6.62 -3.69 -8.42
CA LEU A 36 5.32 -4.35 -8.32
C LEU A 36 5.30 -5.15 -7.03
N ARG A 37 4.54 -4.68 -6.05
CA ARG A 37 4.44 -5.29 -4.73
C ARG A 37 2.98 -5.60 -4.42
N VAL A 38 2.75 -6.68 -3.69
CA VAL A 38 1.40 -7.03 -3.22
C VAL A 38 1.40 -7.21 -1.71
N ARG A 39 0.20 -7.13 -1.12
CA ARG A 39 -0.07 -7.21 0.30
C ARG A 39 0.38 -5.98 1.10
N PHE A 40 -0.55 -5.38 1.82
CA PHE A 40 -0.26 -4.26 2.71
C PHE A 40 0.49 -4.67 3.98
N GLY A 41 1.36 -3.77 4.46
CA GLY A 41 2.05 -3.84 5.75
C GLY A 41 2.25 -2.46 6.35
N MET A 42 2.52 -2.38 7.65
CA MET A 42 2.68 -1.09 8.35
C MET A 42 4.11 -0.53 8.31
N SER A 43 5.08 -1.32 7.86
CA SER A 43 6.51 -1.04 8.08
C SER A 43 7.39 -1.72 7.02
N GLN A 44 8.68 -1.39 6.97
CA GLN A 44 9.62 -2.01 6.02
C GLN A 44 10.24 -3.30 6.58
N GLU A 45 10.26 -3.47 7.89
CA GLU A 45 11.04 -4.47 8.63
C GLU A 45 10.73 -5.91 8.22
N LEU A 46 9.50 -6.17 7.75
CA LEU A 46 9.02 -7.47 7.30
C LEU A 46 8.60 -7.46 5.82
N ALA A 47 9.08 -6.47 5.04
CA ALA A 47 8.89 -6.44 3.61
C ALA A 47 9.50 -7.69 2.95
N ASP A 48 8.79 -8.26 1.97
CA ASP A 48 9.11 -9.52 1.29
C ASP A 48 9.09 -10.79 2.18
N VAL A 49 8.82 -10.63 3.49
CA VAL A 49 8.72 -11.72 4.46
C VAL A 49 7.27 -11.97 4.89
N GLU A 50 6.57 -10.91 5.32
CA GLU A 50 5.17 -10.99 5.75
C GLU A 50 4.22 -10.11 4.93
N HIS A 51 4.74 -9.09 4.25
CA HIS A 51 3.95 -8.14 3.46
C HIS A 51 4.81 -7.47 2.37
N PHE A 52 4.19 -6.66 1.52
CA PHE A 52 4.84 -5.96 0.39
C PHE A 52 5.68 -6.88 -0.49
N PHE A 53 5.15 -8.08 -0.75
CA PHE A 53 5.81 -9.11 -1.54
C PHE A 53 6.04 -8.63 -2.97
N SER A 54 7.30 -8.64 -3.37
CA SER A 54 7.70 -8.35 -4.73
C SER A 54 7.16 -9.41 -5.70
N VAL A 55 6.52 -8.96 -6.77
CA VAL A 55 6.06 -9.80 -7.87
C VAL A 55 7.00 -9.60 -9.06
N PRO A 56 7.49 -10.68 -9.69
CA PRO A 56 8.46 -10.57 -10.79
C PRO A 56 7.88 -9.82 -11.99
N ARG A 57 8.54 -8.72 -12.39
CA ARG A 57 8.11 -7.92 -13.56
C ARG A 57 8.57 -8.49 -14.90
N TYR A 58 9.58 -9.36 -14.88
CA TYR A 58 10.04 -10.10 -16.05
C TYR A 58 9.80 -11.59 -15.91
N GLN A 59 9.44 -12.24 -17.01
CA GLN A 59 9.21 -13.68 -17.09
C GLN A 59 10.47 -14.48 -16.71
N SER A 60 11.67 -13.95 -17.02
CA SER A 60 12.95 -14.54 -16.61
C SER A 60 13.05 -14.66 -15.09
N ASP A 61 12.65 -13.61 -14.38
CA ASP A 61 12.76 -13.51 -12.93
C ASP A 61 11.73 -14.43 -12.27
N ALA A 62 10.51 -14.50 -12.83
CA ALA A 62 9.50 -15.46 -12.39
C ALA A 62 10.03 -16.90 -12.46
N ARG A 63 10.67 -17.28 -13.58
CA ARG A 63 11.27 -18.60 -13.74
C ARG A 63 12.42 -18.83 -12.74
N ALA A 64 13.27 -17.82 -12.53
CA ALA A 64 14.37 -17.89 -11.57
C ALA A 64 13.86 -18.10 -10.13
N GLN A 65 12.70 -17.52 -9.81
CA GLN A 65 12.00 -17.69 -8.53
C GLN A 65 11.15 -18.98 -8.47
N GLY A 66 11.22 -19.85 -9.49
CA GLY A 66 10.52 -21.14 -9.51
C GLY A 66 9.05 -21.08 -9.92
N TRP A 67 8.56 -19.94 -10.39
CA TRP A 67 7.19 -19.82 -10.91
C TRP A 67 7.05 -20.62 -12.19
N ARG A 68 5.90 -21.27 -12.37
CA ARG A 68 5.63 -22.17 -13.50
C ARG A 68 4.57 -21.60 -14.42
N ARG A 69 4.80 -21.78 -15.72
CA ARG A 69 3.79 -21.48 -16.74
C ARG A 69 2.54 -22.28 -16.44
N THR A 70 1.42 -21.58 -16.34
CA THR A 70 0.14 -22.15 -15.92
C THR A 70 -0.95 -21.72 -16.91
N GLN A 71 -1.87 -22.64 -17.23
CA GLN A 71 -3.00 -22.33 -18.11
C GLN A 71 -3.93 -21.34 -17.42
N ARG A 72 -4.15 -20.17 -18.02
CA ARG A 72 -5.09 -19.16 -17.50
C ARG A 72 -6.56 -19.52 -17.81
N PRO A 73 -7.52 -19.00 -17.03
CA PRO A 73 -8.92 -19.00 -17.43
C PRO A 73 -9.12 -18.19 -18.72
N GLU A 74 -10.20 -18.49 -19.45
CA GLU A 74 -10.63 -17.69 -20.59
C GLU A 74 -10.96 -16.26 -20.14
N GLY A 75 -10.59 -15.27 -20.94
CA GLY A 75 -10.81 -13.86 -20.62
C GLY A 75 -10.05 -12.93 -21.56
N PRO A 76 -10.05 -11.61 -21.26
CA PRO A 76 -9.38 -10.59 -22.07
C PRO A 76 -7.90 -10.87 -22.28
N LEU A 77 -7.39 -10.39 -23.42
CA LEU A 77 -5.97 -10.49 -23.81
C LEU A 77 -5.44 -11.93 -23.78
N PRO A 78 -6.05 -12.87 -24.55
CA PRO A 78 -5.72 -14.30 -24.50
C PRO A 78 -4.25 -14.63 -24.85
N GLU A 79 -3.56 -13.71 -25.54
CA GLU A 79 -2.15 -13.79 -25.90
C GLU A 79 -1.19 -13.71 -24.70
N LEU A 80 -1.63 -13.16 -23.55
CA LEU A 80 -0.78 -13.08 -22.36
C LEU A 80 -0.52 -14.46 -21.76
N VAL A 81 0.72 -14.68 -21.33
CA VAL A 81 1.17 -15.94 -20.73
C VAL A 81 1.24 -15.79 -19.22
N MET A 82 0.56 -16.68 -18.49
CA MET A 82 0.51 -16.65 -17.03
C MET A 82 1.57 -17.56 -16.39
N PHE A 83 2.26 -17.05 -15.38
CA PHE A 83 3.14 -17.80 -14.48
C PHE A 83 2.65 -17.66 -13.05
N CYS A 84 2.68 -18.77 -12.31
CA CYS A 84 2.21 -18.83 -10.94
C CYS A 84 3.28 -19.44 -10.02
N PRO A 85 3.34 -19.01 -8.75
CA PRO A 85 3.96 -19.79 -7.68
C PRO A 85 3.18 -21.10 -7.46
N SER A 86 3.70 -21.97 -6.58
CA SER A 86 3.12 -23.29 -6.32
C SER A 86 1.70 -23.24 -5.73
N ASP A 87 1.41 -22.24 -4.89
CA ASP A 87 0.09 -22.03 -4.27
C ASP A 87 -0.95 -21.45 -5.25
N ARG A 88 -0.48 -20.82 -6.33
CA ARG A 88 -1.27 -20.16 -7.39
C ARG A 88 -2.10 -18.96 -6.92
N ALA A 89 -1.90 -18.48 -5.70
CA ALA A 89 -2.70 -17.42 -5.11
C ALA A 89 -2.52 -16.07 -5.83
N VAL A 90 -1.28 -15.74 -6.21
CA VAL A 90 -0.95 -14.55 -7.01
C VAL A 90 -0.13 -14.97 -8.21
N CYS A 91 -0.70 -14.86 -9.40
CA CYS A 91 -0.05 -15.17 -10.67
C CYS A 91 0.21 -13.89 -11.46
N ALA A 92 1.30 -13.86 -12.22
CA ALA A 92 1.65 -12.76 -13.10
C ALA A 92 1.41 -13.14 -14.55
N LEU A 93 0.87 -12.19 -15.32
CA LEU A 93 0.67 -12.31 -16.76
C LEU A 93 1.77 -11.52 -17.47
N TYR A 94 2.36 -12.13 -18.49
CA TYR A 94 3.44 -11.54 -19.29
C TYR A 94 3.02 -11.43 -20.74
N ASP A 95 3.48 -10.36 -21.40
CA ASP A 95 3.33 -10.19 -22.84
C ASP A 95 4.29 -11.10 -23.64
N SER A 96 4.29 -10.94 -24.97
CA SER A 96 5.15 -11.72 -25.87
C SER A 96 6.65 -11.48 -25.67
N GLU A 97 7.03 -10.33 -25.11
CA GLU A 97 8.42 -9.96 -24.81
C GLU A 97 8.83 -10.36 -23.39
N GLY A 98 7.89 -10.89 -22.60
CA GLY A 98 8.14 -11.37 -21.25
C GLY A 98 8.08 -10.28 -20.18
N PHE A 99 7.49 -9.11 -20.45
CA PHE A 99 7.25 -8.06 -19.46
C PHE A 99 5.85 -8.14 -18.86
N VAL A 100 5.70 -7.73 -17.59
CA VAL A 100 4.44 -7.87 -16.86
C VAL A 100 3.33 -7.02 -17.48
N ALA A 101 2.21 -7.67 -17.73
CA ALA A 101 1.03 -7.14 -18.39
C ALA A 101 -0.24 -7.29 -17.53
N GLY A 102 -0.17 -8.01 -16.41
CA GLY A 102 -1.28 -8.11 -15.46
C GLY A 102 -0.98 -9.01 -14.28
N LEU A 103 -1.92 -9.04 -13.35
CA LEU A 103 -1.94 -9.92 -12.18
C LEU A 103 -3.27 -10.65 -12.11
N GLN A 104 -3.24 -11.94 -11.79
CA GLN A 104 -4.42 -12.72 -11.45
C GLN A 104 -4.32 -13.19 -10.01
N PHE A 105 -5.39 -12.96 -9.26
CA PHE A 105 -5.57 -13.52 -7.93
C PHE A 105 -6.44 -14.76 -8.01
N ALA A 106 -6.09 -15.78 -7.25
CA ALA A 106 -6.84 -17.02 -7.18
C ALA A 106 -7.13 -17.38 -5.72
N PHE A 107 -8.38 -17.71 -5.45
CA PHE A 107 -8.88 -18.16 -4.17
C PHE A 107 -9.32 -19.60 -4.32
N LEU A 108 -8.90 -20.50 -3.42
CA LEU A 108 -9.37 -21.89 -3.45
C LEU A 108 -10.89 -21.90 -3.27
N ALA A 109 -11.61 -22.49 -4.22
CA ALA A 109 -13.06 -22.38 -4.29
C ALA A 109 -13.77 -23.00 -3.09
N ASN A 110 -13.17 -24.03 -2.46
CA ASN A 110 -13.70 -24.67 -1.26
C ASN A 110 -13.44 -23.87 0.03
N ASP A 111 -12.50 -22.93 -0.01
CA ASP A 111 -12.04 -22.18 1.16
C ASP A 111 -12.62 -20.75 1.18
N LEU A 112 -13.18 -20.29 0.05
CA LEU A 112 -13.77 -18.97 -0.10
C LEU A 112 -15.28 -19.01 0.19
N GLU A 113 -15.66 -18.52 1.37
CA GLU A 113 -17.07 -18.39 1.79
C GLU A 113 -17.58 -16.97 1.50
N MET A 114 -18.34 -16.82 0.41
CA MET A 114 -18.94 -15.54 -0.02
C MET A 114 -20.47 -15.62 0.03
N ASP A 115 -21.03 -15.33 1.20
CA ASP A 115 -22.49 -15.35 1.40
C ASP A 115 -23.16 -14.00 1.09
N ALA A 116 -22.39 -12.91 1.03
CA ALA A 116 -22.88 -11.56 0.76
C ALA A 116 -23.27 -11.34 -0.71
N ILE A 117 -22.43 -11.84 -1.63
CA ILE A 117 -22.55 -11.70 -3.08
C ILE A 117 -22.09 -13.00 -3.73
N SER A 118 -22.77 -13.43 -4.79
CA SER A 118 -22.37 -14.60 -5.58
C SER A 118 -20.96 -14.40 -6.16
N PRO A 119 -20.01 -15.33 -5.97
CA PRO A 119 -18.66 -15.25 -6.54
C PRO A 119 -18.66 -14.96 -8.04
N GLU A 120 -19.58 -15.56 -8.79
CA GLU A 120 -19.72 -15.46 -10.25
C GLU A 120 -19.94 -14.04 -10.77
N GLN A 121 -20.41 -13.14 -9.91
CA GLN A 121 -20.64 -11.75 -10.26
C GLN A 121 -19.33 -11.02 -10.58
N HIS A 122 -18.23 -11.36 -9.89
CA HIS A 122 -16.94 -10.69 -10.02
C HIS A 122 -15.77 -11.64 -10.30
N LEU A 123 -15.95 -12.93 -10.03
CA LEU A 123 -14.91 -13.93 -10.12
C LEU A 123 -15.20 -14.92 -11.25
N VAL A 124 -14.14 -15.38 -11.88
CA VAL A 124 -14.16 -16.41 -12.91
C VAL A 124 -13.78 -17.74 -12.28
N ARG A 125 -14.59 -18.77 -12.51
CA ARG A 125 -14.28 -20.13 -12.07
C ARG A 125 -13.15 -20.70 -12.91
N TRP A 126 -12.10 -21.18 -12.28
CA TRP A 126 -10.91 -21.67 -12.94
C TRP A 126 -10.50 -23.04 -12.43
N ARG A 127 -10.32 -23.98 -13.37
CA ARG A 127 -9.81 -25.32 -13.12
C ARG A 127 -8.55 -25.52 -13.94
N PRO A 128 -7.37 -25.20 -13.39
CA PRO A 128 -6.12 -25.42 -14.09
C PRO A 128 -5.93 -26.90 -14.40
N TRP A 129 -5.37 -27.17 -15.57
CA TRP A 129 -4.97 -28.52 -15.91
C TRP A 129 -3.99 -29.08 -14.88
N THR A 130 -4.27 -30.30 -14.44
CA THR A 130 -3.42 -31.07 -13.53
C THR A 130 -3.23 -32.46 -14.11
N TRP A 131 -2.12 -33.10 -13.75
CA TRP A 131 -1.89 -34.48 -14.15
C TRP A 131 -2.86 -35.42 -13.43
N TRP A 132 -3.15 -36.59 -14.00
CA TRP A 132 -4.16 -37.53 -13.47
C TRP A 132 -3.92 -38.01 -12.03
N TRP A 133 -2.69 -37.93 -11.52
CA TRP A 133 -2.35 -38.29 -10.14
C TRP A 133 -2.44 -37.11 -9.16
N GLN A 134 -2.59 -35.89 -9.68
CA GLN A 134 -2.74 -34.69 -8.87
C GLN A 134 -4.22 -34.44 -8.61
N ARG A 135 -4.52 -33.94 -7.41
CA ARG A 135 -5.87 -33.51 -7.08
C ARG A 135 -6.20 -32.29 -7.94
N THR A 136 -7.31 -32.35 -8.69
CA THR A 136 -7.86 -31.19 -9.38
C THR A 136 -8.35 -30.20 -8.33
N LEU A 137 -7.66 -29.07 -8.21
CA LEU A 137 -8.11 -27.95 -7.40
C LEU A 137 -8.88 -26.97 -8.28
N GLU A 138 -9.87 -26.34 -7.67
CA GLU A 138 -10.69 -25.33 -8.30
C GLU A 138 -10.51 -24.01 -7.59
N TYR A 139 -10.52 -22.94 -8.37
CA TYR A 139 -10.29 -21.59 -7.87
C TYR A 139 -11.36 -20.64 -8.40
N TRP A 140 -11.64 -19.62 -7.60
CA TRP A 140 -12.23 -18.38 -8.05
C TRP A 140 -11.11 -17.39 -8.38
N THR A 141 -11.17 -16.74 -9.54
CA THR A 141 -10.10 -15.85 -9.99
C THR A 141 -10.60 -14.49 -10.40
N VAL A 142 -9.77 -13.47 -10.18
CA VAL A 142 -9.98 -12.11 -10.68
C VAL A 142 -8.67 -11.61 -11.26
N THR A 143 -8.74 -10.80 -12.32
CA THR A 143 -7.55 -10.36 -13.06
C THR A 143 -7.56 -8.85 -13.23
N GLN A 144 -6.41 -8.24 -12.95
CA GLN A 144 -6.08 -6.86 -13.32
C GLN A 144 -5.05 -6.88 -14.45
N TYR A 145 -5.16 -5.91 -15.35
CA TYR A 145 -4.25 -5.73 -16.48
C TYR A 145 -3.55 -4.37 -16.39
N PHE A 146 -2.30 -4.33 -16.83
CA PHE A 146 -1.50 -3.11 -16.96
C PHE A 146 -1.47 -2.58 -18.40
N VAL A 147 -2.18 -3.26 -19.29
CA VAL A 147 -2.35 -2.97 -20.72
C VAL A 147 -3.77 -3.31 -21.15
N ASN A 148 -4.16 -2.79 -22.30
CA ASN A 148 -5.36 -3.16 -23.04
C ASN A 148 -4.99 -3.64 -24.46
N GLU A 149 -5.99 -3.96 -25.28
CA GLU A 149 -5.77 -4.46 -26.64
C GLU A 149 -4.98 -3.49 -27.53
N ASP A 150 -5.22 -2.19 -27.36
CA ASP A 150 -4.59 -1.12 -28.14
C ASP A 150 -3.11 -0.92 -27.77
N THR A 151 -2.80 -0.98 -26.47
CA THR A 151 -1.46 -0.71 -25.94
C THR A 151 -0.56 -1.93 -25.96
N LEU A 152 -1.09 -3.15 -25.94
CA LEU A 152 -0.26 -4.36 -25.85
C LEU A 152 0.79 -4.48 -26.97
N ARG A 153 0.43 -4.09 -28.21
CA ARG A 153 1.32 -4.19 -29.37
C ARG A 153 2.39 -3.10 -29.39
N SER A 154 2.08 -1.92 -28.88
CA SER A 154 2.93 -0.73 -28.88
C SER A 154 3.48 -0.41 -27.49
N ASP A 155 3.42 -1.37 -26.55
CA ASP A 155 3.69 -1.13 -25.15
C ASP A 155 5.11 -0.61 -24.92
N THR A 156 5.19 0.66 -24.53
CA THR A 156 6.43 1.40 -24.24
C THR A 156 6.92 1.18 -22.82
N ARG A 157 6.09 0.62 -21.93
CA ARG A 157 6.44 0.30 -20.54
C ARG A 157 7.68 -0.57 -20.42
N ARG A 158 7.89 -1.45 -21.41
CA ARG A 158 9.06 -2.32 -21.52
C ARG A 158 10.38 -1.55 -21.62
N THR A 159 10.39 -0.49 -22.41
CA THR A 159 11.60 0.30 -22.67
C THR A 159 11.86 1.31 -21.56
N THR A 160 10.80 1.82 -20.93
CA THR A 160 10.89 2.74 -19.80
C THR A 160 11.03 2.03 -18.45
N GLY A 161 10.78 0.71 -18.40
CA GLY A 161 10.78 -0.07 -17.18
C GLY A 161 9.62 0.28 -16.22
N GLN A 162 8.53 0.85 -16.73
CA GLN A 162 7.38 1.31 -15.93
C GLN A 162 6.32 0.22 -15.84
N THR A 163 5.88 -0.17 -14.65
CA THR A 163 4.80 -1.18 -14.49
C THR A 163 3.46 -0.64 -14.98
N VAL A 164 3.19 0.66 -14.81
CA VAL A 164 1.94 1.31 -15.24
C VAL A 164 2.22 2.28 -16.37
N GLY A 165 1.37 2.27 -17.39
CA GLY A 165 1.44 3.19 -18.52
C GLY A 165 0.64 4.48 -18.27
N PRO A 166 0.69 5.46 -19.18
CA PRO A 166 -0.07 6.72 -19.04
C PRO A 166 -1.59 6.51 -18.99
N GLU A 167 -2.08 5.42 -19.58
CA GLU A 167 -3.50 5.05 -19.58
C GLU A 167 -3.98 4.48 -18.23
N GLY A 168 -3.08 4.10 -17.33
CA GLY A 168 -3.41 3.48 -16.05
C GLY A 168 -3.54 1.96 -16.10
N VAL A 169 -4.52 1.41 -15.38
CA VAL A 169 -4.74 -0.04 -15.24
C VAL A 169 -6.18 -0.43 -15.53
N TRP A 170 -6.42 -1.69 -15.89
CA TRP A 170 -7.74 -2.20 -16.24
C TRP A 170 -8.17 -3.34 -15.33
N VAL A 171 -9.39 -3.26 -14.82
CA VAL A 171 -9.96 -4.20 -13.87
C VAL A 171 -11.36 -4.63 -14.31
N ALA A 172 -11.84 -5.76 -13.81
CA ALA A 172 -13.19 -6.22 -14.10
C ALA A 172 -14.23 -5.35 -13.37
N GLY A 173 -15.01 -4.59 -14.12
CA GLY A 173 -16.15 -3.81 -13.64
C GLY A 173 -17.47 -4.60 -13.68
N PRO A 174 -18.62 -3.90 -13.75
CA PRO A 174 -19.93 -4.52 -13.92
C PRO A 174 -19.96 -5.47 -15.13
N ASP A 175 -20.69 -6.58 -15.00
CA ASP A 175 -20.78 -7.64 -16.02
C ASP A 175 -19.42 -8.21 -16.49
N ARG A 176 -18.36 -8.01 -15.70
CA ARG A 176 -16.97 -8.38 -16.01
C ARG A 176 -16.39 -7.66 -17.23
N GLN A 177 -16.99 -6.54 -17.66
CA GLN A 177 -16.38 -5.68 -18.66
C GLN A 177 -15.18 -4.95 -18.06
N LEU A 178 -14.11 -4.78 -18.84
CA LEU A 178 -12.94 -4.05 -18.36
C LEU A 178 -13.28 -2.56 -18.20
N ILE A 179 -13.05 -2.06 -17.00
CA ILE A 179 -13.07 -0.64 -16.68
C ILE A 179 -11.65 -0.17 -16.43
N ASN A 180 -11.39 1.09 -16.76
CA ASN A 180 -10.09 1.71 -16.57
C ASN A 180 -10.02 2.45 -15.23
N ILE A 181 -8.88 2.34 -14.56
CA ILE A 181 -8.45 3.20 -13.47
C ILE A 181 -7.31 4.05 -14.03
N PRO A 182 -7.56 5.34 -14.34
CA PRO A 182 -6.56 6.21 -14.95
C PRO A 182 -5.29 6.37 -14.13
N ALA A 183 -4.17 6.66 -14.80
CA ALA A 183 -2.90 6.91 -14.13
C ALA A 183 -2.87 8.26 -13.39
N ALA A 184 -3.54 9.28 -13.94
CA ALA A 184 -3.65 10.60 -13.34
C ALA A 184 -4.88 10.69 -12.44
N GLU A 185 -4.72 11.24 -11.24
CA GLU A 185 -5.81 11.37 -10.26
C GLU A 185 -6.93 12.30 -10.75
N GLU A 186 -6.59 13.34 -11.51
CA GLU A 186 -7.57 14.25 -12.12
C GLU A 186 -8.53 13.53 -13.07
N ASP A 187 -8.04 12.51 -13.79
CA ASP A 187 -8.85 11.70 -14.70
C ASP A 187 -9.75 10.74 -13.94
N ILE A 188 -9.36 10.28 -12.74
CA ILE A 188 -10.19 9.40 -11.90
C ILE A 188 -11.52 10.08 -11.56
N ALA A 189 -11.52 11.40 -11.32
CA ALA A 189 -12.73 12.17 -11.03
C ALA A 189 -13.77 12.17 -12.18
N SER A 190 -13.34 11.85 -13.41
CA SER A 190 -14.22 11.70 -14.57
C SER A 190 -14.80 10.28 -14.72
N THR A 191 -14.35 9.34 -13.89
CA THR A 191 -14.80 7.95 -13.87
C THR A 191 -15.87 7.71 -12.79
N ALA A 192 -16.33 6.47 -12.64
CA ALA A 192 -17.24 6.07 -11.56
C ALA A 192 -16.54 5.90 -10.21
N PHE A 193 -15.22 6.00 -10.11
CA PHE A 193 -14.49 5.86 -8.85
C PHE A 193 -14.67 7.09 -7.98
N THR A 194 -15.21 6.90 -6.77
CA THR A 194 -15.49 7.97 -5.82
C THR A 194 -14.42 8.01 -4.73
N LEU A 195 -13.95 9.22 -4.43
CA LEU A 195 -13.00 9.48 -3.35
C LEU A 195 -13.61 9.09 -1.99
N GLN A 196 -12.84 8.38 -1.18
CA GLN A 196 -13.24 7.96 0.16
C GLN A 196 -12.39 8.63 1.23
N ASN A 197 -11.31 7.98 1.66
CA ASN A 197 -10.40 8.52 2.65
C ASN A 197 -8.94 8.23 2.28
N CYS A 198 -8.03 9.07 2.78
CA CYS A 198 -6.62 8.76 2.76
C CYS A 198 -6.21 8.05 4.06
N VAL A 199 -5.55 6.91 3.91
CA VAL A 199 -5.02 6.14 5.03
C VAL A 199 -3.50 6.14 4.94
N HIS A 200 -2.84 6.59 6.02
CA HIS A 200 -1.38 6.61 6.07
C HIS A 200 -0.81 5.22 5.78
N PHE A 201 0.31 5.18 5.05
CA PHE A 201 0.97 3.99 4.53
C PHE A 201 0.22 3.22 3.43
N MET A 202 -1.04 3.56 3.12
CA MET A 202 -1.80 2.96 2.03
C MET A 202 -1.97 3.92 0.85
N GLY A 203 -2.37 5.16 1.12
CA GLY A 203 -2.69 6.18 0.11
C GLY A 203 -4.14 6.67 0.16
N THR A 204 -4.47 7.55 -0.78
CA THR A 204 -5.83 8.06 -0.95
C THR A 204 -6.67 7.03 -1.68
N HIS A 205 -7.72 6.53 -1.03
CA HIS A 205 -8.56 5.48 -1.60
C HIS A 205 -9.70 6.04 -2.44
N TYR A 206 -9.86 5.45 -3.61
CA TYR A 206 -11.03 5.62 -4.46
C TYR A 206 -11.71 4.27 -4.68
N PHE A 207 -13.02 4.19 -4.49
CA PHE A 207 -13.78 2.95 -4.67
C PHE A 207 -14.80 3.10 -5.80
N TYR A 208 -15.02 2.04 -6.56
CA TYR A 208 -15.97 2.08 -7.67
C TYR A 208 -17.40 2.36 -7.18
N ASN A 209 -17.99 3.45 -7.67
CA ASN A 209 -19.37 3.89 -7.41
C ASN A 209 -19.75 3.92 -5.92
N MET A 210 -18.80 4.22 -5.04
CA MET A 210 -19.00 4.11 -3.60
C MET A 210 -19.69 5.35 -3.04
N THR A 211 -20.97 5.21 -2.72
CA THR A 211 -21.81 6.28 -2.17
C THR A 211 -22.73 5.73 -1.07
N ALA A 212 -23.25 6.60 -0.21
CA ALA A 212 -24.11 6.19 0.90
C ALA A 212 -25.42 5.53 0.44
N THR A 213 -25.78 5.69 -0.84
CA THR A 213 -26.99 5.14 -1.47
C THR A 213 -26.69 3.99 -2.43
N LEU A 214 -25.44 3.51 -2.50
CA LEU A 214 -25.07 2.37 -3.33
C LEU A 214 -25.88 1.14 -2.93
N ASP A 215 -26.46 0.46 -3.91
CA ASP A 215 -27.02 -0.88 -3.71
C ASP A 215 -25.87 -1.88 -3.59
N CYS A 216 -25.70 -2.44 -2.39
CA CYS A 216 -24.63 -3.40 -2.09
C CYS A 216 -24.64 -4.63 -3.01
N SER A 217 -25.78 -5.01 -3.60
CA SER A 217 -25.85 -6.11 -4.58
C SER A 217 -25.11 -5.81 -5.88
N THR A 218 -24.87 -4.52 -6.18
CA THR A 218 -24.16 -4.04 -7.37
C THR A 218 -22.72 -3.60 -7.09
N PHE A 219 -22.22 -3.88 -5.89
CA PHE A 219 -20.86 -3.55 -5.48
C PHE A 219 -19.82 -4.10 -6.48
N VAL A 220 -18.75 -3.36 -6.74
CA VAL A 220 -17.62 -3.80 -7.57
C VAL A 220 -16.36 -3.78 -6.70
N PRO A 221 -15.63 -4.91 -6.60
CA PRO A 221 -14.62 -5.11 -5.56
C PRO A 221 -13.24 -4.50 -5.88
N TRP A 222 -13.19 -3.37 -6.58
CA TRP A 222 -11.93 -2.72 -6.97
C TRP A 222 -11.80 -1.32 -6.39
N PHE A 223 -10.61 -1.00 -5.93
CA PHE A 223 -10.24 0.34 -5.46
C PHE A 223 -8.90 0.78 -6.05
N ALA A 224 -8.72 2.10 -6.14
CA ALA A 224 -7.49 2.74 -6.54
C ALA A 224 -6.83 3.44 -5.34
N LEU A 225 -5.51 3.57 -5.39
CA LEU A 225 -4.71 4.30 -4.43
C LEU A 225 -3.94 5.39 -5.15
N THR A 226 -4.13 6.64 -4.74
CA THR A 226 -3.41 7.79 -5.30
C THR A 226 -2.51 8.46 -4.28
N ARG A 227 -1.50 9.17 -4.80
CA ARG A 227 -0.65 10.10 -4.08
C ARG A 227 -0.03 11.09 -5.06
N ASN A 228 -0.05 12.38 -4.72
CA ASN A 228 0.54 13.45 -5.53
C ASN A 228 0.03 13.42 -6.99
N ASP A 229 -1.29 13.40 -7.17
CA ASP A 229 -1.97 13.47 -8.46
C ASP A 229 -1.76 12.25 -9.39
N ALA A 230 -1.25 11.14 -8.86
CA ALA A 230 -0.98 9.92 -9.63
C ALA A 230 -1.38 8.64 -8.88
N ILE A 231 -1.73 7.59 -9.63
CA ILE A 231 -1.99 6.26 -9.09
C ILE A 231 -0.69 5.67 -8.55
N ILE A 232 -0.67 5.20 -7.31
CA ILE A 232 0.47 4.48 -6.72
C ILE A 232 0.18 3.01 -6.48
N GLY A 233 -1.09 2.64 -6.59
CA GLY A 233 -1.56 1.28 -6.40
C GLY A 233 -3.03 1.11 -6.72
N SER A 234 -3.48 -0.12 -6.62
CA SER A 234 -4.88 -0.51 -6.63
C SER A 234 -5.08 -1.66 -5.68
N GLY A 235 -6.30 -2.15 -5.55
CA GLY A 235 -6.52 -3.40 -4.85
C GLY A 235 -7.89 -3.98 -5.09
N PHE A 236 -8.01 -5.22 -4.64
CA PHE A 236 -9.24 -5.98 -4.69
C PHE A 236 -9.73 -6.21 -3.27
N ILE A 237 -11.04 -6.03 -3.03
CA ILE A 237 -11.64 -6.18 -1.71
C ILE A 237 -13.03 -6.79 -1.81
N THR A 238 -13.28 -7.84 -1.04
CA THR A 238 -14.55 -8.55 -1.05
C THR A 238 -14.95 -9.02 0.35
N PHE A 239 -16.23 -9.34 0.52
CA PHE A 239 -16.80 -9.77 1.79
C PHE A 239 -16.84 -11.29 1.81
N ALA A 240 -15.82 -11.87 2.44
CA ALA A 240 -15.65 -13.31 2.48
C ALA A 240 -14.90 -13.75 3.73
N LYS A 241 -15.24 -14.95 4.22
CA LYS A 241 -14.33 -15.70 5.09
C LYS A 241 -13.40 -16.51 4.21
N PHE A 242 -12.12 -16.38 4.48
CA PHE A 242 -11.08 -17.13 3.81
C PHE A 242 -10.04 -17.52 4.86
N PRO A 243 -9.72 -18.81 5.02
CA PRO A 243 -8.82 -19.27 6.07
C PRO A 243 -7.40 -18.73 5.87
N GLU A 244 -6.67 -18.62 6.97
CA GLU A 244 -5.22 -18.43 6.91
C GLU A 244 -4.58 -19.64 6.21
N PRO A 245 -3.53 -19.44 5.40
CA PRO A 245 -2.84 -20.56 4.80
C PRO A 245 -2.14 -21.42 5.88
N PRO A 246 -1.80 -22.68 5.55
CA PRO A 246 -1.02 -23.54 6.43
C PRO A 246 0.28 -22.88 6.93
N ALA A 247 0.72 -23.26 8.13
CA ALA A 247 1.92 -22.69 8.72
C ALA A 247 3.17 -22.91 7.83
N GLY A 248 3.86 -21.82 7.52
CA GLY A 248 5.04 -21.82 6.65
C GLY A 248 4.72 -21.56 5.17
N GLU A 249 3.44 -21.54 4.80
CA GLU A 249 3.01 -21.03 3.50
C GLU A 249 2.83 -19.51 3.54
N ARG A 250 2.95 -18.89 2.36
CA ARG A 250 2.82 -17.44 2.23
C ARG A 250 1.34 -17.07 2.26
N ASP A 251 1.02 -16.14 3.14
CA ASP A 251 -0.29 -15.51 3.17
C ASP A 251 -0.27 -14.29 2.27
N TRP A 252 -1.03 -14.33 1.17
CA TRP A 252 -1.02 -13.26 0.17
C TRP A 252 -2.08 -12.19 0.44
N PHE A 253 -3.14 -12.55 1.16
CA PHE A 253 -4.35 -11.71 1.29
C PHE A 253 -4.44 -11.09 2.67
N GLU A 254 -4.86 -9.83 2.72
CA GLU A 254 -5.20 -9.17 3.96
C GLU A 254 -6.58 -9.62 4.44
N ARG A 255 -6.70 -9.83 5.76
CA ARG A 255 -7.97 -10.00 6.46
C ARG A 255 -8.11 -8.88 7.46
N PRO A 256 -8.50 -7.66 7.04
CA PRO A 256 -8.62 -6.54 7.94
C PRO A 256 -9.70 -6.88 8.96
N THR A 257 -9.31 -7.08 10.21
CA THR A 257 -10.28 -7.16 11.30
C THR A 257 -10.82 -5.77 11.58
N VAL A 258 -11.99 -5.70 12.21
CA VAL A 258 -12.56 -4.45 12.71
C VAL A 258 -11.57 -3.67 13.59
N ASP A 259 -10.61 -4.37 14.20
CA ASP A 259 -9.54 -3.81 15.02
C ASP A 259 -8.38 -3.17 14.25
N VAL A 260 -8.19 -3.41 12.93
CA VAL A 260 -7.07 -2.81 12.19
C VAL A 260 -7.23 -1.30 12.08
N ALA A 261 -8.44 -0.78 11.85
CA ALA A 261 -8.67 0.66 11.98
C ALA A 261 -8.56 1.14 13.41
N ARG A 262 -8.87 0.33 14.44
CA ARG A 262 -8.58 0.72 15.82
C ARG A 262 -7.07 0.84 16.02
N VAL A 263 -6.25 -0.07 15.48
CA VAL A 263 -4.79 0.04 15.54
C VAL A 263 -4.30 1.26 14.75
N ILE A 264 -4.81 1.50 13.54
CA ILE A 264 -4.44 2.68 12.73
C ILE A 264 -4.89 3.97 13.43
N LEU A 265 -6.13 4.05 13.90
CA LEU A 265 -6.70 5.19 14.61
C LEU A 265 -6.00 5.40 15.96
N LEU A 266 -5.70 4.35 16.72
CA LEU A 266 -4.95 4.44 17.97
C LEU A 266 -3.49 4.83 17.73
N PHE A 267 -2.87 4.36 16.64
CA PHE A 267 -1.51 4.77 16.27
C PHE A 267 -1.49 6.24 15.83
N MET A 268 -2.47 6.66 15.01
CA MET A 268 -2.68 8.04 14.59
C MET A 268 -3.04 8.95 15.76
N LEU A 269 -3.90 8.50 16.68
CA LEU A 269 -4.23 9.19 17.93
C LEU A 269 -3.02 9.23 18.86
N GLN A 270 -2.19 8.19 18.92
CA GLN A 270 -0.97 8.19 19.72
C GLN A 270 0.03 9.21 19.16
N ILE A 271 0.22 9.26 17.84
CA ILE A 271 1.04 10.28 17.18
C ILE A 271 0.45 11.67 17.43
N ALA A 272 -0.87 11.84 17.27
CA ALA A 272 -1.55 13.12 17.48
C ALA A 272 -1.58 13.55 18.95
N GLN A 273 -1.68 12.63 19.91
CA GLN A 273 -1.61 12.89 21.35
C GLN A 273 -0.17 13.21 21.77
N ASN A 274 0.83 12.55 21.18
CA ASN A 274 2.23 12.94 21.31
C ASN A 274 2.45 14.36 20.77
N PHE A 275 1.77 14.72 19.68
CA PHE A 275 1.82 16.07 19.10
C PHE A 275 1.05 17.12 19.94
N LYS A 276 -0.12 16.77 20.47
CA LYS A 276 -1.01 17.65 21.24
C LYS A 276 -0.52 17.86 22.68
N SER A 277 0.12 16.84 23.28
CA SER A 277 0.85 16.99 24.54
C SER A 277 2.05 17.92 24.34
N ALA A 278 2.81 17.76 23.26
CA ALA A 278 3.89 18.69 22.90
C ALA A 278 3.40 20.15 22.70
N LEU A 279 2.19 20.35 22.17
CA LEU A 279 1.57 21.67 21.99
C LEU A 279 0.98 22.27 23.29
N LYS A 280 0.39 21.47 24.20
CA LYS A 280 -0.15 21.98 25.47
C LYS A 280 0.94 22.47 26.43
N THR A 281 2.14 21.91 26.35
CA THR A 281 3.33 22.46 27.04
C THR A 281 3.82 23.79 26.47
N LYS A 282 3.34 24.24 25.30
CA LYS A 282 3.75 25.50 24.64
C LYS A 282 2.82 26.69 24.93
N ARG A 283 2.06 26.68 26.03
CA ARG A 283 1.34 27.87 26.51
C ARG A 283 2.03 28.55 27.69
N PHE A 284 3.35 28.72 27.62
CA PHE A 284 4.07 29.78 28.33
C PHE A 284 5.38 30.10 27.58
N VAL A 285 5.47 31.33 27.09
CA VAL A 285 6.65 32.05 26.57
C VAL A 285 7.27 31.55 25.26
N LEU A 286 7.47 32.49 24.34
CA LEU A 286 8.16 32.35 23.05
C LEU A 286 9.65 31.96 23.20
N GLN A 287 10.15 31.21 22.20
CA GLN A 287 11.55 30.88 21.81
C GLN A 287 12.24 29.60 22.38
N PRO A 288 13.21 28.99 21.64
CA PRO A 288 13.04 27.85 20.71
C PRO A 288 13.74 26.54 21.20
N CYS A 289 13.67 25.46 20.41
CA CYS A 289 14.32 24.13 20.56
C CYS A 289 13.40 23.00 21.09
N CYS A 290 12.98 22.12 20.18
CA CYS A 290 12.12 20.96 20.43
C CYS A 290 12.91 19.79 21.02
N ALA A 291 12.88 19.52 22.32
CA ALA A 291 13.73 18.50 22.95
C ALA A 291 13.01 17.16 23.25
N ILE A 292 13.47 16.03 22.69
CA ILE A 292 12.99 14.64 22.92
C ILE A 292 13.47 14.11 24.28
N ALA A 293 12.57 13.75 25.20
CA ALA A 293 12.94 13.07 26.44
C ALA A 293 12.85 11.55 26.28
N THR A 294 13.98 10.87 26.07
CA THR A 294 14.10 9.41 26.16
C THR A 294 14.83 9.02 27.44
N ARG A 295 14.51 7.84 27.99
CA ARG A 295 15.28 7.23 29.08
C ARG A 295 16.71 7.00 28.60
N ILE A 296 17.70 7.38 29.42
CA ILE A 296 19.10 7.08 29.12
C ILE A 296 19.31 5.56 29.29
N ALA A 297 19.16 4.80 28.21
CA ALA A 297 19.79 3.49 28.05
C ALA A 297 20.93 3.65 27.04
N LEU A 298 22.06 2.94 27.26
CA LEU A 298 23.31 3.13 26.50
C LEU A 298 23.17 3.24 24.95
N PRO A 299 22.21 2.57 24.27
CA PRO A 299 22.03 2.76 22.83
C PRO A 299 21.53 4.15 22.44
N HIS A 300 20.70 4.80 23.27
CA HIS A 300 20.07 6.09 22.99
C HIS A 300 20.99 7.30 23.19
N THR A 301 22.16 7.10 23.79
CA THR A 301 23.21 8.12 23.94
C THR A 301 24.28 8.06 22.86
N SER A 302 24.25 7.03 22.00
CA SER A 302 25.21 6.85 20.91
C SER A 302 25.05 7.93 19.83
N LEU A 303 26.10 8.16 19.05
CA LEU A 303 26.15 9.23 18.04
C LEU A 303 25.15 9.03 16.90
N ALA A 304 24.89 7.78 16.50
CA ALA A 304 24.06 7.46 15.33
C ALA A 304 22.57 7.87 15.51
N PRO A 305 21.86 7.50 16.60
CA PRO A 305 20.49 7.98 16.83
C PRO A 305 20.43 9.51 17.00
N ARG A 306 21.46 10.13 17.60
CA ARG A 306 21.51 11.59 17.78
C ARG A 306 21.70 12.35 16.47
N GLN A 307 22.39 11.77 15.49
CA GLN A 307 22.50 12.35 14.14
C GLN A 307 21.17 12.26 13.40
N ILE A 308 20.52 11.11 13.40
CA ILE A 308 19.21 10.90 12.77
C ILE A 308 18.18 11.88 13.35
N LEU A 309 18.13 12.03 14.67
CA LEU A 309 17.18 12.95 15.32
C LEU A 309 17.45 14.43 14.99
N ARG A 310 18.71 14.83 14.79
CA ARG A 310 19.07 16.18 14.34
C ARG A 310 18.74 16.42 12.87
N GLU A 311 18.89 15.41 12.01
CA GLU A 311 18.52 15.48 10.58
C GLU A 311 17.01 15.71 10.42
N PHE A 312 16.19 15.16 11.31
CA PHE A 312 14.76 15.45 11.37
C PHE A 312 14.41 16.77 12.12
N GLY A 313 15.39 17.53 12.58
CA GLY A 313 15.18 18.83 13.25
C GLY A 313 14.72 18.76 14.71
N TRP A 314 14.94 17.64 15.40
CA TRP A 314 14.58 17.45 16.81
C TRP A 314 15.80 17.64 17.71
N ASP A 315 15.69 18.50 18.73
CA ASP A 315 16.62 18.51 19.85
C ASP A 315 16.37 17.32 20.78
N VAL A 316 17.35 16.96 21.60
CA VAL A 316 17.24 15.86 22.58
C VAL A 316 17.25 16.46 23.98
N SER A 317 16.15 16.26 24.71
CA SER A 317 16.02 16.70 26.11
C SER A 317 16.76 15.74 27.02
N MET A 318 17.53 16.29 27.97
CA MET A 318 18.21 15.46 28.95
C MET A 318 17.23 14.96 30.01
N HIS A 319 16.99 13.65 30.03
CA HIS A 319 16.23 12.98 31.07
C HIS A 319 17.14 12.68 32.28
N PRO A 320 16.70 12.90 33.54
CA PRO A 320 17.48 12.51 34.72
C PRO A 320 17.76 11.00 34.75
N PRO A 321 18.98 10.54 35.08
CA PRO A 321 19.25 9.12 35.24
C PRO A 321 18.41 8.51 36.37
N HIS A 322 17.92 7.28 36.14
CA HIS A 322 17.21 6.45 37.13
C HIS A 322 15.86 6.98 37.68
N LYS A 323 15.12 7.78 36.90
CA LYS A 323 13.77 8.29 37.24
C LYS A 323 12.68 7.79 36.27
N PRO A 324 12.31 6.50 36.28
CA PRO A 324 11.33 5.95 35.33
C PRO A 324 9.93 6.57 35.47
N ASP A 325 9.61 7.15 36.63
CA ASP A 325 8.38 7.87 36.93
C ASP A 325 8.17 9.17 36.13
N LEU A 326 9.23 9.68 35.49
CA LEU A 326 9.19 10.92 34.71
C LEU A 326 9.04 10.69 33.20
N ALA A 327 9.18 9.44 32.74
CA ALA A 327 8.96 9.09 31.35
C ALA A 327 7.48 8.70 31.15
N PRO A 328 6.71 9.42 30.30
CA PRO A 328 5.29 9.14 30.11
C PRO A 328 4.98 7.71 29.64
N SER A 329 5.90 7.09 28.88
CA SER A 329 5.81 5.69 28.46
C SER A 329 5.89 4.71 29.64
N ASP A 330 6.81 4.96 30.58
CA ASP A 330 7.10 4.07 31.73
C ASP A 330 6.00 4.16 32.80
N PHE A 331 5.41 5.34 33.02
CA PHE A 331 4.36 5.51 34.03
C PHE A 331 2.96 5.05 33.57
N HIS A 332 2.59 5.33 32.30
CA HIS A 332 1.24 5.07 31.80
C HIS A 332 1.15 3.79 30.96
N LEU A 333 1.97 3.66 29.92
CA LEU A 333 1.82 2.59 28.94
C LEU A 333 2.34 1.25 29.46
N PHE A 334 3.57 1.22 29.98
CA PHE A 334 4.17 -0.03 30.46
C PHE A 334 3.50 -0.57 31.73
N ARG A 335 2.98 0.31 32.60
CA ARG A 335 2.23 -0.11 33.79
C ARG A 335 0.90 -0.77 33.43
N PHE A 336 0.15 -0.19 32.49
CA PHE A 336 -1.10 -0.78 31.99
C PHE A 336 -0.86 -2.12 31.28
N LEU A 337 0.21 -2.24 30.49
CA LEU A 337 0.59 -3.49 29.84
C LEU A 337 1.02 -4.56 30.85
N GLN A 338 1.73 -4.19 31.91
CA GLN A 338 2.18 -5.11 32.95
C GLN A 338 0.99 -5.70 33.72
N ASP A 339 0.06 -4.85 34.16
CA ASP A 339 -1.13 -5.25 34.91
C ASP A 339 -2.05 -6.19 34.11
N SER A 340 -2.15 -5.96 32.79
CA SER A 340 -2.93 -6.83 31.89
C SER A 340 -2.23 -8.18 31.63
N VAL A 341 -0.91 -8.18 31.43
CA VAL A 341 -0.13 -9.40 31.13
C VAL A 341 -0.02 -10.33 32.35
N ASP A 342 0.04 -9.80 33.57
CA ASP A 342 0.23 -10.58 34.81
C ASP A 342 -1.06 -11.29 35.28
N SER A 343 -2.21 -10.95 34.70
CA SER A 343 -3.50 -11.60 34.98
C SER A 343 -3.67 -13.00 34.34
N VAL A 344 -2.72 -13.44 33.51
CA VAL A 344 -2.77 -14.70 32.74
C VAL A 344 -1.46 -15.48 32.89
N ARG A 345 -1.54 -16.81 33.02
CA ARG A 345 -0.37 -17.70 33.15
C ARG A 345 0.13 -18.17 31.77
N TRP A 346 1.36 -17.81 31.40
CA TRP A 346 1.93 -18.04 30.06
C TRP A 346 3.02 -19.10 30.05
N ASN A 347 3.00 -20.02 29.07
CA ASN A 347 3.97 -21.12 28.96
C ASN A 347 5.03 -20.95 27.84
N ARG A 348 4.88 -20.01 26.90
CA ARG A 348 5.85 -19.73 25.81
C ARG A 348 5.96 -18.24 25.47
N TYR A 349 7.11 -17.82 24.93
CA TYR A 349 7.43 -16.42 24.59
C TYR A 349 6.50 -15.82 23.51
N ARG A 350 6.18 -16.58 22.46
CA ARG A 350 5.29 -16.15 21.34
C ARG A 350 3.86 -15.86 21.78
N ASP A 351 3.40 -16.52 22.84
CA ASP A 351 2.05 -16.33 23.40
C ASP A 351 1.97 -15.01 24.19
N ARG A 352 3.11 -14.53 24.70
CA ARG A 352 3.21 -13.27 25.46
C ARG A 352 3.11 -12.04 24.56
N GLU A 353 3.61 -12.11 23.32
CA GLU A 353 3.48 -11.01 22.35
C GLU A 353 2.05 -10.88 21.81
N ARG A 354 1.40 -12.01 21.47
CA ARG A 354 -0.03 -12.05 21.13
C ARG A 354 -0.92 -11.56 22.28
N GLY A 355 -0.56 -11.89 23.52
CA GLY A 355 -1.24 -11.40 24.73
C GLY A 355 -1.18 -9.88 24.87
N ARG A 356 -0.05 -9.23 24.54
CA ARG A 356 0.07 -7.75 24.54
C ARG A 356 -0.81 -7.09 23.48
N HIS A 357 -0.93 -7.68 22.29
CA HIS A 357 -1.84 -7.16 21.27
C HIS A 357 -3.31 -7.20 21.72
N ARG A 358 -3.71 -8.27 22.44
CA ARG A 358 -5.07 -8.41 22.97
C ARG A 358 -5.35 -7.49 24.15
N ALA A 359 -4.36 -7.22 25.01
CA ALA A 359 -4.46 -6.32 26.16
C ALA A 359 -4.74 -4.85 25.80
N LEU A 360 -4.36 -4.43 24.59
CA LEU A 360 -4.57 -3.07 24.08
C LEU A 360 -5.99 -2.87 23.48
N GLY A 361 -6.82 -3.91 23.44
CA GLY A 361 -8.23 -3.84 23.00
C GLY A 361 -9.18 -3.64 24.19
N GLY A 362 -9.50 -2.38 24.51
CA GLY A 362 -10.56 -2.00 25.44
C GLY A 362 -11.95 -1.92 24.79
N ASP A 363 -12.98 -1.71 25.64
CA ASP A 363 -14.43 -1.88 25.43
C ASP A 363 -15.06 -1.26 24.16
N GLU A 364 -16.09 -1.92 23.63
CA GLU A 364 -16.50 -1.96 22.22
C GLU A 364 -17.48 -0.89 21.73
N THR A 365 -17.91 0.10 22.51
CA THR A 365 -19.19 0.77 22.23
C THR A 365 -19.20 2.12 21.47
N GLU A 366 -18.09 2.73 21.06
CA GLU A 366 -18.15 4.06 20.37
C GLU A 366 -17.14 4.30 19.22
N ILE A 367 -16.58 3.24 18.61
CA ILE A 367 -15.67 3.40 17.45
C ILE A 367 -16.22 2.54 16.31
N GLY A 368 -16.71 3.20 15.24
CA GLY A 368 -17.24 2.54 14.05
C GLY A 368 -16.26 1.53 13.42
N SER A 369 -16.78 0.62 12.61
CA SER A 369 -16.02 -0.49 12.04
C SER A 369 -14.83 -0.03 11.20
N SER A 370 -13.81 -0.89 11.03
CA SER A 370 -12.61 -0.55 10.23
C SER A 370 -12.93 -0.06 8.82
N SER A 371 -14.05 -0.51 8.29
CA SER A 371 -14.55 -0.14 6.98
C SER A 371 -15.06 1.29 6.93
N THR A 372 -15.64 1.83 7.99
CA THR A 372 -16.08 3.24 8.05
C THR A 372 -14.89 4.20 8.09
N ALA A 373 -13.74 3.78 8.63
CA ALA A 373 -12.53 4.61 8.63
C ALA A 373 -11.89 4.73 7.24
N ILE A 374 -11.99 3.69 6.40
CA ILE A 374 -11.40 3.66 5.05
C ILE A 374 -12.40 4.14 4.01
N ILE A 375 -13.68 3.76 4.17
CA ILE A 375 -14.78 3.99 3.23
C ILE A 375 -15.89 4.80 3.93
N PRO A 376 -15.64 6.04 4.38
CA PRO A 376 -16.64 6.80 5.14
C PRO A 376 -17.91 7.13 4.34
N GLY A 377 -17.82 7.15 3.01
CA GLY A 377 -18.94 7.41 2.11
C GLY A 377 -19.72 6.15 1.71
N GLY A 378 -19.43 4.98 2.28
CA GLY A 378 -20.10 3.72 1.94
C GLY A 378 -21.52 3.59 2.52
N PRO A 379 -22.39 2.76 1.92
CA PRO A 379 -23.73 2.49 2.43
C PRO A 379 -23.68 1.55 3.64
N GLN A 380 -24.70 1.61 4.51
CA GLN A 380 -24.74 0.85 5.75
C GLN A 380 -24.58 -0.67 5.55
N CYS A 381 -25.17 -1.21 4.49
CA CYS A 381 -25.12 -2.65 4.20
C CYS A 381 -23.70 -3.20 4.03
N LEU A 382 -22.73 -2.38 3.55
CA LEU A 382 -21.34 -2.85 3.46
C LEU A 382 -20.70 -3.00 4.84
N TYR A 383 -21.01 -2.09 5.77
CA TYR A 383 -20.48 -2.18 7.13
C TYR A 383 -21.05 -3.40 7.85
N ASP A 384 -22.35 -3.65 7.69
CA ASP A 384 -23.02 -4.83 8.25
C ASP A 384 -22.44 -6.14 7.67
N TRP A 385 -22.09 -6.14 6.38
CA TRP A 385 -21.45 -7.28 5.71
C TRP A 385 -20.05 -7.56 6.22
N VAL A 386 -19.27 -6.54 6.56
CA VAL A 386 -17.93 -6.73 7.14
C VAL A 386 -18.02 -7.47 8.47
N GLU A 387 -18.96 -7.07 9.32
CA GLU A 387 -19.17 -7.70 10.62
C GLU A 387 -19.69 -9.14 10.48
N THR A 388 -20.55 -9.39 9.49
CA THR A 388 -21.22 -10.68 9.30
C THR A 388 -20.34 -11.70 8.57
N TYR A 389 -19.73 -11.28 7.46
CA TYR A 389 -19.06 -12.16 6.49
C TYR A 389 -17.54 -12.00 6.53
N GLY A 390 -17.02 -11.02 7.25
CA GLY A 390 -15.60 -10.70 7.23
C GLY A 390 -15.19 -9.96 5.96
N LEU A 391 -13.89 -9.69 5.86
CA LEU A 391 -13.31 -8.90 4.80
C LEU A 391 -12.03 -9.57 4.31
N LEU A 392 -11.90 -9.68 2.99
CA LEU A 392 -10.72 -10.20 2.32
C LEU A 392 -10.25 -9.15 1.31
N SER A 393 -8.96 -8.84 1.35
CA SER A 393 -8.38 -7.80 0.51
C SER A 393 -7.01 -8.20 -0.02
N ILE A 394 -6.58 -7.57 -1.11
CA ILE A 394 -5.19 -7.52 -1.53
C ILE A 394 -4.87 -6.16 -2.10
N HIS A 395 -3.85 -5.50 -1.55
CA HIS A 395 -3.28 -4.29 -2.11
C HIS A 395 -2.21 -4.63 -3.15
N ILE A 396 -2.11 -3.80 -4.18
CA ILE A 396 -1.13 -3.86 -5.26
C ILE A 396 -0.47 -2.47 -5.33
N TYR A 397 0.85 -2.42 -5.18
CA TYR A 397 1.64 -1.20 -5.25
C TYR A 397 2.55 -1.22 -6.46
N TYR A 398 2.65 -0.08 -7.14
CA TYR A 398 3.49 0.08 -8.34
C TYR A 398 4.82 0.78 -8.04
N ILE A 399 5.02 1.19 -6.79
CA ILE A 399 6.18 1.92 -6.30
C ILE A 399 7.04 1.02 -5.39
N ASP A 400 8.34 1.28 -5.34
CA ASP A 400 9.26 0.43 -4.57
C ASP A 400 9.08 0.54 -3.05
N GLU A 401 8.73 1.72 -2.54
CA GLU A 401 8.68 1.98 -1.09
C GLU A 401 7.27 2.41 -0.60
N PRO A 402 6.25 1.53 -0.67
CA PRO A 402 4.89 1.88 -0.27
C PRO A 402 4.75 2.25 1.22
N TRP A 403 5.62 1.75 2.10
CA TRP A 403 5.65 2.15 3.52
C TRP A 403 6.02 3.63 3.75
N THR A 404 6.41 4.38 2.71
CA THR A 404 6.70 5.82 2.79
C THR A 404 5.49 6.70 2.45
N ILE A 405 4.34 6.10 2.13
CA ILE A 405 3.12 6.83 1.76
C ILE A 405 2.56 7.55 3.00
N ILE A 406 2.37 8.86 2.89
CA ILE A 406 1.81 9.71 3.94
C ILE A 406 0.73 10.58 3.30
N CYS A 407 -0.44 10.64 3.93
CA CYS A 407 -1.52 11.54 3.58
C CYS A 407 -1.16 12.99 3.92
N SER A 408 -1.42 13.91 3.00
CA SER A 408 -1.15 15.34 3.12
C SER A 408 -2.24 16.11 3.84
#